data_AF-A0A0V0TDM6-F1
#
_entry.id   AF-A0A0V0TDM6-F1
#
_cell.length_a   1.000
_cell.length_b   1.000
_cell.length_c   1.000
_cell.angle_alpha   90.00
_cell.angle_beta   90.00
_cell.angle_gamma   90.00
#
_symmetry.space_group_name_H-M   'P 1'
#
loop_
_entity.id
_entity.type
_entity.pdbx_description
1 polymer ?
#
loop_
_entity_poly.entity_id
_entity_poly.type
_entity_poly.pdbx_seq_one_letter_code
_entity_poly.pdbx_strand_id
1 'polypeptide(L)' 'MVARYPLQRIGMDILGPLEKTSSGNRCVLVLMDNFYKWTAAFPLANMEANTVAKVLVEKYIA' A
#
# COMPACT_ATOMS: atom_id res chain seq x y z
N MET A 1 -14.87 0.74 14.22
CA MET A 1 -14.00 -0.04 15.15
C MET A 1 -12.65 0.66 15.22
N VAL A 2 -12.23 1.08 16.42
CA VAL A 2 -11.01 1.88 16.65
C VAL A 2 -9.80 0.96 16.84
N ALA A 3 -8.67 1.28 16.22
CA ALA A 3 -7.39 0.60 16.44
C ALA A 3 -6.78 1.04 17.78
N ARG A 4 -6.29 0.09 18.58
CA ARG A 4 -5.79 0.28 19.96
C ARG A 4 -4.28 0.20 20.09
N TYR A 5 -3.60 -0.34 19.09
CA TYR A 5 -2.14 -0.44 19.04
C TYR A 5 -1.65 -0.36 17.58
N PRO A 6 -0.36 -0.01 17.35
CA PRO A 6 0.21 0.09 16.02
C PRO A 6 -0.01 -1.17 15.20
N LEU A 7 -0.24 -1.00 13.89
CA LEU A 7 -0.43 -2.09 12.94
C LEU A 7 -1.61 -3.05 13.23
N GLN A 8 -2.46 -2.78 14.23
CA GLN A 8 -3.63 -3.61 14.51
C GLN A 8 -4.59 -3.70 13.31
N ARG A 9 -4.75 -2.58 12.60
CA ARG A 9 -5.63 -2.49 11.44
C ARG A 9 -5.01 -1.55 10.42
N ILE A 10 -4.72 -2.11 9.26
CA ILE A 10 -4.20 -1.38 8.11
C ILE A 10 -5.33 -1.23 7.09
N GLY A 11 -5.62 0.01 6.70
CA GLY A 11 -6.44 0.30 5.52
C GLY A 11 -5.57 0.21 4.27
N MET A 12 -6.07 -0.45 3.23
CA MET A 12 -5.35 -0.62 1.97
C MET A 12 -6.26 -0.25 0.81
N ASP A 13 -5.74 0.50 -0.16
CA ASP A 13 -6.43 0.80 -1.40
C ASP A 13 -5.44 0.94 -2.55
N ILE A 14 -5.90 0.79 -3.79
CA ILE A 14 -5.07 0.88 -4.98
C ILE A 14 -5.69 1.88 -5.96
N LEU A 15 -4.90 2.90 -6.31
CA LEU A 15 -5.25 3.84 -7.37
C LEU A 15 -4.67 3.35 -8.71
N GLY A 16 -5.53 3.19 -9.71
CA GLY A 16 -5.11 2.93 -11.09
C GLY A 16 -6.20 2.28 -11.96
N PRO A 17 -5.83 1.86 -13.18
CA PRO A 17 -4.52 2.04 -13.80
C PRO A 17 -4.29 3.49 -14.26
N LEU A 18 -3.09 4.00 -14.01
CA LEU A 18 -2.58 5.31 -14.43
C LEU A 18 -1.70 5.17 -15.68
N GLU A 19 -1.30 6.31 -16.24
CA GLU A 19 -0.28 6.33 -17.28
C GLU A 19 1.01 5.64 -16.81
N LYS A 20 1.59 4.84 -17.70
CA LYS A 20 2.78 4.05 -17.37
C LYS A 20 3.98 4.97 -17.21
N THR A 21 4.62 4.94 -16.06
CA THR A 21 5.87 5.68 -15.83
C THR A 21 7.03 5.08 -16.61
N SER A 22 8.13 5.82 -16.77
CA SER A 22 9.38 5.30 -17.34
C SER A 22 9.93 4.10 -16.58
N SER A 23 9.69 4.01 -15.27
CA SER A 23 10.02 2.87 -14.41
C SER A 23 9.04 1.71 -14.50
N GLY A 24 8.00 1.81 -15.34
CA GLY A 24 7.04 0.74 -15.61
C GLY A 24 5.90 0.61 -14.59
N ASN A 25 5.75 1.58 -13.68
CA ASN A 25 4.65 1.59 -12.71
C ASN A 25 3.37 2.10 -13.34
N ARG A 26 2.24 1.54 -12.92
CA ARG A 26 0.89 1.87 -13.43
C ARG A 26 -0.14 2.08 -12.32
N CYS A 27 0.19 1.75 -11.08
CA CYS A 27 -0.73 1.88 -9.96
C CYS A 27 0.00 2.45 -8.75
N VAL A 28 -0.75 2.96 -7.78
CA VAL A 28 -0.24 3.37 -6.48
C VAL A 28 -1.00 2.60 -5.41
N LEU A 29 -0.27 1.83 -4.59
CA LEU A 29 -0.80 1.22 -3.38
C LEU A 29 -0.74 2.22 -2.24
N VAL A 30 -1.87 2.47 -1.60
CA VAL A 30 -1.99 3.32 -0.42
C VAL A 30 -2.22 2.43 0.79
N LEU A 31 -1.39 2.60 1.82
CA LEU A 31 -1.47 1.88 3.10
C LEU A 31 -1.60 2.89 4.23
N MET A 32 -2.55 2.67 5.14
CA MET A 32 -2.77 3.52 6.32
C MET A 32 -2.81 2.67 7.59
N ASP A 33 -1.96 2.98 8.57
CA ASP A 33 -2.11 2.46 9.92
C ASP A 33 -3.22 3.24 10.62
N ASN A 34 -4.32 2.57 10.96
CA ASN A 34 -5.45 3.21 11.58
C ASN A 34 -5.20 3.69 13.01
N PHE A 35 -4.11 3.26 13.66
CA PHE A 35 -3.72 3.75 14.98
C PHE A 35 -3.10 5.15 14.88
N TYR A 36 -1.98 5.29 14.18
CA TYR A 36 -1.30 6.58 14.00
C TYR A 36 -1.94 7.49 12.94
N LYS A 37 -2.84 6.95 12.11
CA LYS A 37 -3.28 7.57 10.84
C LYS A 37 -2.13 7.84 9.86
N TRP A 38 -1.01 7.15 10.06
CA TRP A 38 0.14 7.25 9.19
C TRP A 38 -0.15 6.60 7.85
N THR A 39 -0.01 7.36 6.77
CA THR A 39 -0.32 6.92 5.41
C THR A 39 0.96 6.89 4.56
N ALA A 40 1.18 5.77 3.87
CA ALA A 40 2.27 5.60 2.92
C ALA A 40 1.71 5.22 1.54
N ALA A 41 2.38 5.67 0.48
CA ALA A 41 2.03 5.36 -0.90
C ALA A 41 3.23 4.72 -1.61
N PHE A 42 2.98 3.63 -2.33
CA PHE A 42 4.00 2.85 -3.03
C PHE A 42 3.62 2.67 -4.50
N PRO A 43 4.54 2.94 -5.45
CA PRO A 43 4.28 2.68 -6.86
C PRO A 43 4.32 1.17 -7.14
N LEU A 44 3.37 0.68 -7.95
CA LEU A 44 3.27 -0.71 -8.38
C LEU A 44 3.20 -0.83 -9.92
N ALA A 45 3.80 -1.89 -10.46
CA ALA A 45 3.70 -2.24 -11.88
C ALA A 45 2.31 -2.78 -12.28
N ASN A 46 1.65 -3.49 -11.37
CA ASN A 46 0.33 -4.10 -11.54
C ASN A 46 -0.43 -4.17 -10.20
N MET A 47 -1.68 -4.62 -10.23
CA MET A 47 -2.54 -4.78 -9.03
C MET A 47 -2.59 -6.23 -8.52
N GLU A 48 -1.61 -7.06 -8.91
CA GLU A 48 -1.63 -8.47 -8.54
C GLU A 48 -1.37 -8.67 -7.04
N ALA A 49 -2.03 -9.66 -6.45
CA ALA A 49 -1.93 -9.95 -5.02
C ALA A 49 -0.47 -10.15 -4.55
N ASN A 50 0.35 -10.85 -5.36
CA ASN A 50 1.76 -11.09 -5.04
C ASN A 50 2.57 -9.79 -4.99
N THR A 51 2.33 -8.86 -5.92
CA THR A 51 2.99 -7.55 -5.96
C THR A 51 2.62 -6.72 -4.74
N VAL A 52 1.33 -6.70 -4.38
CA VAL A 52 0.81 -5.98 -3.20
C VAL A 52 1.36 -6.58 -1.91
N ALA A 53 1.31 -7.90 -1.76
CA ALA A 53 1.79 -8.61 -0.56
C ALA A 53 3.29 -8.38 -0.35
N LYS A 54 4.08 -8.41 -1.41
CA LYS A 54 5.52 -8.12 -1.35
C LYS A 54 5.79 -6.73 -0.78
N VAL A 55 5.11 -5.70 -1.27
CA VAL A 55 5.29 -4.32 -0.77
C VAL A 55 4.79 -4.20 0.67
N LEU A 56 3.65 -4.78 1.01
CA LEU A 56 3.13 -4.77 2.37
C LEU A 56 4.14 -5.34 3.37
N VAL A 57 4.67 -6.54 3.10
CA VAL A 57 5.56 -7.25 4.02
C VAL A 57 6.96 -6.63 4.03
N GLU A 58 7.55 -6.37 2.86
CA GLU A 58 8.96 -5.95 2.76
C GLU A 58 9.19 -4.45 2.93
N LYS A 59 8.16 -3.60 2.74
CA LYS A 59 8.31 -2.14 2.74
C LYS A 59 7.50 -1.42 3.81
N TYR A 60 6.42 -2.00 4.31
CA TYR A 60 5.54 -1.34 5.28
C TYR A 60 5.57 -1.95 6.68
N ILE A 61 5.60 -3.29 6.78
CA ILE A 61 5.61 -4.00 8.08
C ILE A 61 7.03 -4.20 8.64
N ALA A 62 8.01 -4.39 7.75
CA ALA A 62 9.40 -4.76 8.08
C ALA A 62 10.10 -3.80 9.05
#